data_AF-U6F3L4-F1
#
_entry.id   AF-U6F3L4-F1
#
_cell.length_a   1.000
_cell.length_b   1.000
_cell.length_c   1.000
_cell.angle_alpha   90.00
_cell.angle_beta   90.00
_cell.angle_gamma   90.00
#
_symmetry.space_group_name_H-M   'P 1'
#
loop_
_entity.id
_entity.type
_entity.pdbx_description
1 polymer ?
#
loop_
_entity_poly.entity_id
_entity_poly.type
_entity_poly.pdbx_seq_one_letter_code
_entity_poly.pdbx_strand_id
1 'polypeptide(L)'
;MMIGAQLDQLSDYYFKKHVADYNVYARVSPEHKVRIVKAWQANDKIVAMTGDGVNDAPSLKQADIGIGMGITDTEVSKGAADMVLADDNFATIVEAVKQGRKVFINIQKAILYLMSCNVGEVLTVFMMTMLGWDILAPVRLLWINLVTDTLPAIALGVEPVEDGIMKCKPRGKKSNFFSGGVASSIIYQGILEGVLVLGAYQFGLHVGLHIDNPALQHGDALTMAFLTLGLIQLFHAINSKYLHQSIFRKHTFSNKWFNGAIIISALVMSAVELPFMTRFFDITELNGAQWAVVLIAGLCMILIVEIVKFFERRAGKR
;
A
#
# COMPACT_ATOMS: atom_id res chain seq x y z
N MET A 1 -29.76 5.30 28.30
CA MET A 1 -28.82 5.53 29.41
C MET A 1 -28.93 4.35 30.37
N MET A 2 -27.82 3.84 30.88
CA MET A 2 -27.77 2.71 31.83
C MET A 2 -26.94 3.09 33.05
N ILE A 3 -27.38 2.69 34.24
CA ILE A 3 -26.65 2.93 35.49
C ILE A 3 -25.86 1.67 35.86
N GLY A 4 -24.70 1.80 36.52
CA GLY A 4 -23.86 0.65 36.93
C GLY A 4 -24.62 -0.46 37.66
N ALA A 5 -25.51 -0.11 38.60
CA ALA A 5 -26.33 -1.09 39.31
C ALA A 5 -27.30 -1.88 38.41
N GLN A 6 -27.75 -1.29 37.29
CA GLN A 6 -28.56 -2.00 36.29
C GLN A 6 -27.68 -2.90 35.42
N LEU A 7 -26.46 -2.46 35.12
CA LEU A 7 -25.50 -3.25 34.37
C LEU A 7 -25.18 -4.55 35.13
N ASP A 8 -25.00 -4.50 36.44
CA ASP A 8 -24.75 -5.68 37.29
C ASP A 8 -25.85 -6.74 37.23
N GLN A 9 -27.09 -6.34 36.99
CA GLN A 9 -28.22 -7.27 36.89
C GLN A 9 -28.30 -7.98 35.53
N LEU A 10 -27.63 -7.44 34.49
CA LEU A 10 -27.63 -8.05 33.16
C LEU A 10 -26.64 -9.20 33.11
N SER A 11 -27.00 -10.28 32.43
CA SER A 11 -26.03 -11.32 32.07
C SER A 11 -25.08 -10.83 30.99
N ASP A 12 -23.84 -11.34 30.98
CA ASP A 12 -22.85 -10.99 29.96
C ASP A 12 -23.32 -11.34 28.54
N TYR A 13 -24.06 -12.44 28.40
CA TYR A 13 -24.66 -12.83 27.12
C TYR A 13 -25.66 -11.78 26.62
N TYR A 14 -26.59 -11.36 27.49
CA TYR A 14 -27.58 -10.35 27.14
C TYR A 14 -26.91 -9.01 26.83
N PHE A 15 -25.99 -8.58 27.69
CA PHE A 15 -25.32 -7.30 27.55
C PHE A 15 -24.47 -7.24 26.28
N LYS A 16 -23.74 -8.31 25.95
CA LYS A 16 -23.00 -8.41 24.69
C LYS A 16 -23.91 -8.17 23.48
N LYS A 17 -25.11 -8.73 23.45
CA LYS A 17 -26.03 -8.59 22.30
C LYS A 17 -26.65 -7.19 22.17
N HIS A 18 -26.81 -6.48 23.29
CA HIS A 18 -27.52 -5.19 23.36
C HIS A 18 -26.59 -4.01 23.68
N VAL A 19 -25.27 -4.20 23.68
CA VAL A 19 -24.30 -3.14 24.02
C VAL A 19 -24.44 -1.90 23.13
N ALA A 20 -24.87 -2.09 21.88
CA ALA A 20 -25.09 -1.03 20.90
C ALA A 20 -26.37 -0.21 21.15
N ASP A 21 -27.28 -0.67 22.00
CA ASP A 21 -28.52 0.04 22.31
C ASP A 21 -28.31 1.14 23.35
N TYR A 22 -27.12 1.18 23.98
CA TYR A 22 -26.80 2.11 25.06
C TYR A 22 -25.60 3.00 24.72
N ASN A 23 -25.85 4.31 24.68
CA ASN A 23 -24.82 5.33 24.40
C ASN A 23 -24.22 5.99 25.66
N VAL A 24 -24.91 5.88 26.80
CA VAL A 24 -24.53 6.58 28.04
C VAL A 24 -24.59 5.61 29.20
N TYR A 25 -23.46 5.47 29.90
CA TYR A 25 -23.30 4.70 31.12
C TYR A 25 -22.96 5.64 32.27
N ALA A 26 -23.69 5.58 33.38
CA ALA A 26 -23.51 6.48 34.52
C ALA A 26 -23.31 5.72 35.83
N ARG A 27 -22.56 6.34 36.75
CA ARG A 27 -22.22 5.76 38.07
C ARG A 27 -21.67 4.33 37.93
N VAL A 28 -20.69 4.17 37.04
CA VAL A 28 -20.04 2.90 36.74
C VAL A 28 -18.78 2.71 37.57
N SER A 29 -18.50 1.47 37.97
CA SER A 29 -17.26 1.09 38.63
C SER A 29 -16.13 0.84 37.60
N PRO A 30 -14.86 0.72 38.02
CA PRO A 30 -13.76 0.29 37.15
C PRO A 30 -14.06 -1.02 36.39
N GLU A 31 -14.64 -2.01 37.07
CA GLU A 31 -14.99 -3.32 36.52
C GLU A 31 -16.05 -3.20 35.42
N HIS A 32 -17.02 -2.29 35.60
CA HIS A 32 -18.03 -1.98 34.58
C HIS A 32 -17.39 -1.43 33.31
N LYS A 33 -16.39 -0.55 33.40
CA LYS A 33 -15.69 0.00 32.22
C LYS A 33 -15.02 -1.12 31.43
N VAL A 34 -14.29 -2.01 32.11
CA VAL A 34 -13.67 -3.20 31.50
C VAL A 34 -14.73 -4.10 30.82
N ARG A 35 -15.87 -4.31 31.49
CA ARG A 35 -16.98 -5.10 30.96
C ARG A 35 -17.60 -4.51 29.70
N ILE A 36 -17.76 -3.19 29.64
CA ILE A 36 -18.25 -2.46 28.46
C ILE A 36 -17.28 -2.62 27.29
N VAL A 37 -15.97 -2.46 27.53
CA VAL A 37 -14.94 -2.66 26.49
C VAL A 37 -14.99 -4.08 25.93
N LYS A 38 -15.04 -5.10 26.80
CA LYS A 38 -15.15 -6.51 26.38
C LYS A 38 -16.42 -6.78 25.58
N ALA A 39 -17.55 -6.20 25.96
CA ALA A 39 -18.81 -6.37 25.24
C ALA A 39 -18.72 -5.81 23.81
N TRP A 40 -18.12 -4.64 23.61
CA TRP A 40 -17.89 -4.07 22.27
C TRP A 40 -16.88 -4.87 21.44
N GLN A 41 -15.76 -5.30 22.05
CA GLN A 41 -14.76 -6.15 21.40
C GLN A 41 -15.36 -7.47 20.93
N ALA A 42 -16.25 -8.06 21.73
CA ALA A 42 -16.95 -9.29 21.41
C ALA A 42 -17.97 -9.14 20.26
N ASN A 43 -18.25 -7.91 19.81
CA ASN A 43 -19.04 -7.56 18.62
C ASN A 43 -18.15 -7.11 17.43
N ASP A 44 -16.92 -7.60 17.38
CA ASP A 44 -15.95 -7.34 16.30
C ASP A 44 -15.65 -5.85 16.06
N LYS A 45 -15.80 -5.01 17.10
CA LYS A 45 -15.40 -3.60 17.07
C LYS A 45 -13.97 -3.43 17.57
N ILE A 46 -13.30 -2.41 17.04
CA ILE A 46 -12.06 -1.86 17.60
C ILE A 46 -12.49 -0.77 18.57
N VAL A 47 -12.09 -0.91 19.84
CA VAL A 47 -12.53 -0.04 20.93
C VAL A 47 -11.37 0.85 21.36
N ALA A 48 -11.58 2.15 21.27
CA ALA A 48 -10.73 3.13 21.94
C ALA A 48 -11.39 3.53 23.27
N MET A 49 -10.63 3.51 24.35
CA MET A 49 -11.09 3.95 25.68
C MET A 49 -10.25 5.15 26.11
N THR A 50 -10.89 6.13 26.72
CA THR A 50 -10.23 7.29 27.29
C THR A 50 -10.62 7.43 28.76
N GLY A 51 -9.68 7.87 29.59
CA GLY A 51 -9.87 8.00 31.02
C GLY A 51 -8.63 8.62 31.67
N ASP A 52 -8.85 9.28 32.80
CA ASP A 52 -7.85 10.15 33.44
C ASP A 52 -7.40 9.67 34.82
N GLY A 53 -8.25 8.93 35.52
CA GLY A 53 -7.97 8.38 36.84
C GLY A 53 -7.30 7.01 36.83
N VAL A 54 -6.64 6.66 37.95
CA VAL A 54 -6.07 5.32 38.21
C VAL A 54 -7.11 4.21 38.03
N ASN A 55 -8.38 4.53 38.32
CA ASN A 55 -9.53 3.68 38.14
C ASN A 55 -9.77 3.25 36.67
N ASP A 56 -9.22 3.99 35.71
CA ASP A 56 -9.44 3.76 34.30
C ASP A 56 -8.33 2.93 33.67
N ALA A 57 -7.18 2.80 34.35
CA ALA A 57 -6.04 2.00 33.90
C ALA A 57 -6.41 0.56 33.49
N PRO A 58 -7.27 -0.19 34.21
CA PRO A 58 -7.70 -1.51 33.76
C PRO A 58 -8.48 -1.48 32.44
N SER A 59 -9.32 -0.46 32.23
CA SER A 59 -10.13 -0.31 31.03
C SER A 59 -9.34 0.23 29.83
N LEU A 60 -8.37 1.12 30.07
CA LEU A 60 -7.41 1.60 29.08
C LEU A 60 -6.60 0.43 28.52
N LYS A 61 -6.04 -0.41 29.41
CA LYS A 61 -5.26 -1.59 29.03
C LYS A 61 -6.09 -2.69 28.37
N GLN A 62 -7.38 -2.77 28.68
CA GLN A 62 -8.29 -3.75 28.06
C GLN A 62 -8.71 -3.33 26.64
N ALA A 63 -8.74 -2.03 26.35
CA ALA A 63 -9.14 -1.49 25.05
C ALA A 63 -8.15 -1.90 23.95
N ASP A 64 -8.57 -1.83 22.69
CA ASP A 64 -7.65 -2.02 21.57
C ASP A 64 -6.70 -0.81 21.44
N ILE A 65 -7.13 0.37 21.91
CA ILE A 65 -6.34 1.59 22.05
C ILE A 65 -6.75 2.30 23.34
N GLY A 66 -5.88 2.32 24.35
CA GLY A 66 -6.02 3.17 25.55
C GLY A 66 -5.52 4.59 25.29
N ILE A 67 -6.31 5.61 25.63
CA ILE A 67 -6.00 7.03 25.43
C ILE A 67 -6.00 7.76 26.79
N GLY A 68 -4.82 8.13 27.27
CA GLY A 68 -4.66 8.97 28.46
C GLY A 68 -4.53 10.46 28.12
N MET A 69 -4.78 11.34 29.08
CA MET A 69 -4.53 12.77 29.01
C MET A 69 -3.12 13.10 29.52
N GLY A 70 -2.43 14.04 28.91
CA GLY A 70 -1.04 14.37 29.21
C GLY A 70 -0.89 15.23 30.47
N ILE A 71 -1.85 16.11 30.74
CA ILE A 71 -1.77 17.09 31.84
C ILE A 71 -2.54 16.59 33.06
N THR A 72 -3.79 16.16 32.90
CA THR A 72 -4.65 15.78 34.04
C THR A 72 -4.39 14.39 34.59
N ASP A 73 -3.82 13.46 33.80
CA ASP A 73 -3.74 12.07 34.22
C ASP A 73 -2.64 11.78 35.21
N THR A 74 -2.91 10.77 36.02
CA THR A 74 -1.88 10.11 36.83
C THR A 74 -0.88 9.34 35.96
N GLU A 75 0.36 9.23 36.42
CA GLU A 75 1.39 8.42 35.74
C GLU A 75 1.00 6.96 35.55
N VAL A 76 0.12 6.44 36.43
CA VAL A 76 -0.43 5.08 36.31
C VAL A 76 -1.34 4.95 35.09
N SER A 77 -2.20 5.94 34.83
CA SER A 77 -3.08 5.96 33.65
C SER A 77 -2.27 6.12 32.36
N LYS A 78 -1.28 7.03 32.34
CA LYS A 78 -0.39 7.24 31.19
C LYS A 78 0.42 5.97 30.87
N GLY A 79 0.92 5.27 31.89
CA GLY A 79 1.63 4.01 31.73
C GLY A 79 0.75 2.83 31.26
N ALA A 80 -0.57 2.95 31.39
CA ALA A 80 -1.54 1.96 30.92
C ALA A 80 -2.11 2.29 29.52
N ALA A 81 -1.88 3.49 28.99
CA ALA A 81 -2.38 3.95 27.70
C ALA A 81 -1.41 3.64 26.55
N ASP A 82 -1.95 3.40 25.36
CA ASP A 82 -1.16 3.25 24.12
C ASP A 82 -0.85 4.60 23.47
N MET A 83 -1.68 5.60 23.76
CA MET A 83 -1.56 6.97 23.26
C MET A 83 -1.84 7.97 24.38
N VAL A 84 -1.03 9.03 24.47
CA VAL A 84 -1.22 10.12 25.45
C VAL A 84 -1.45 11.43 24.71
N LEU A 85 -2.54 12.12 25.05
CA LEU A 85 -2.87 13.43 24.48
C LEU A 85 -2.10 14.52 25.21
N ALA A 86 -1.01 15.00 24.61
CA ALA A 86 -0.16 16.02 25.23
C ALA A 86 -0.88 17.35 25.54
N ASP A 87 -2.01 17.62 24.88
CA ASP A 87 -2.78 18.86 24.96
C ASP A 87 -4.15 18.71 25.65
N ASP A 88 -4.48 17.52 26.15
CA ASP A 88 -5.76 17.19 26.80
C ASP A 88 -6.99 17.52 25.92
N ASN A 89 -6.83 17.51 24.60
CA ASN A 89 -7.89 17.88 23.67
C ASN A 89 -8.47 16.67 22.93
N PHE A 90 -9.75 16.39 23.12
CA PHE A 90 -10.45 15.32 22.40
C PHE A 90 -10.42 15.49 20.87
N ALA A 91 -10.27 16.71 20.34
CA ALA A 91 -10.10 16.94 18.91
C ALA A 91 -8.85 16.24 18.34
N THR A 92 -7.81 16.08 19.16
CA THR A 92 -6.56 15.39 18.79
C THR A 92 -6.81 13.91 18.50
N ILE A 93 -7.78 13.27 19.16
CA ILE A 93 -8.21 11.90 18.85
C ILE A 93 -8.76 11.81 17.42
N VAL A 94 -9.55 12.80 17.00
CA VAL A 94 -10.14 12.82 15.65
C VAL A 94 -9.05 12.94 14.58
N GLU A 95 -8.05 13.79 14.82
CA GLU A 95 -6.90 13.93 13.90
C GLU A 95 -6.02 12.66 13.92
N ALA A 96 -5.80 12.05 15.09
CA ALA A 96 -5.08 10.78 15.20
C ALA A 96 -5.77 9.66 14.41
N VAL A 97 -7.11 9.56 14.49
CA VAL A 97 -7.89 8.60 13.68
C VAL A 97 -7.73 8.88 12.18
N LYS A 98 -7.75 10.14 11.76
CA LYS A 98 -7.53 10.53 10.37
C LYS A 98 -6.13 10.15 9.88
N GLN A 99 -5.09 10.39 10.68
CA GLN A 99 -3.71 9.98 10.36
C GLN A 99 -3.57 8.46 10.34
N GLY A 100 -4.19 7.73 11.27
CA GLY A 100 -4.20 6.26 11.26
C GLY A 100 -4.84 5.68 9.99
N ARG A 101 -5.96 6.27 9.53
CA ARG A 101 -6.58 5.88 8.25
C ARG A 101 -5.65 6.18 7.06
N LYS A 102 -4.97 7.33 7.07
CA LYS A 102 -3.99 7.72 6.03
C LYS A 102 -2.85 6.72 5.95
N VAL A 103 -2.21 6.41 7.08
CA VAL A 103 -1.10 5.45 7.15
C VAL A 103 -1.54 4.08 6.61
N PHE A 104 -2.71 3.59 7.01
CA PHE A 104 -3.23 2.31 6.52
C PHE A 104 -3.39 2.29 4.99
N ILE A 105 -4.04 3.31 4.41
CA ILE A 105 -4.23 3.40 2.96
C ILE A 105 -2.89 3.52 2.22
N ASN A 106 -1.95 4.30 2.73
CA ASN A 106 -0.63 4.43 2.13
C ASN A 106 0.16 3.11 2.16
N ILE A 107 0.05 2.33 3.25
CA ILE A 107 0.61 0.98 3.31
C ILE A 107 -0.06 0.08 2.26
N GLN A 108 -1.38 0.16 2.06
CA GLN A 108 -2.05 -0.61 1.00
C GLN A 108 -1.54 -0.24 -0.40
N LYS A 109 -1.25 1.04 -0.67
CA LYS A 109 -0.67 1.49 -1.95
C LYS A 109 0.74 0.95 -2.15
N ALA A 110 1.58 0.99 -1.11
CA ALA A 110 2.93 0.45 -1.17
C ALA A 110 2.92 -1.08 -1.37
N ILE A 111 2.02 -1.79 -0.68
CA ILE A 111 1.81 -3.23 -0.87
C ILE A 111 1.31 -3.54 -2.27
N LEU A 112 0.32 -2.79 -2.77
CA LEU A 112 -0.18 -2.94 -4.13
C LEU A 112 0.99 -2.81 -5.12
N TYR A 113 1.80 -1.76 -4.99
CA TYR A 113 2.94 -1.52 -5.85
C TYR A 113 3.96 -2.68 -5.79
N LEU A 114 4.60 -2.89 -4.63
CA LEU A 114 5.69 -3.85 -4.49
C LEU A 114 5.26 -5.30 -4.77
N MET A 115 4.05 -5.69 -4.36
CA MET A 115 3.58 -7.06 -4.60
C MET A 115 3.22 -7.28 -6.07
N SER A 116 2.70 -6.27 -6.78
CA SER A 116 2.43 -6.41 -8.22
C SER A 116 3.73 -6.55 -8.99
N CYS A 117 4.73 -5.71 -8.69
CA CYS A 117 6.07 -5.80 -9.28
C CYS A 117 6.64 -7.22 -9.09
N ASN A 118 6.65 -7.71 -7.85
CA ASN A 118 7.15 -9.05 -7.54
C ASN A 118 6.41 -10.17 -8.29
N VAL A 119 5.08 -10.07 -8.44
CA VAL A 119 4.30 -11.02 -9.24
C VAL A 119 4.72 -10.95 -10.71
N GLY A 120 4.90 -9.74 -11.26
CA GLY A 120 5.36 -9.54 -12.63
C GLY A 120 6.76 -10.10 -12.87
N GLU A 121 7.70 -9.88 -11.96
CA GLU A 121 9.07 -10.40 -12.03
C GLU A 121 9.10 -11.93 -12.00
N VAL A 122 8.44 -12.54 -11.01
CA VAL A 122 8.38 -14.00 -10.87
C VAL A 122 7.73 -14.62 -12.11
N LEU A 123 6.63 -14.04 -12.59
CA LEU A 123 5.96 -14.53 -13.80
C LEU A 123 6.87 -14.40 -15.03
N THR A 124 7.58 -13.29 -15.17
CA THR A 124 8.50 -13.06 -16.29
C THR A 124 9.59 -14.13 -16.32
N VAL A 125 10.32 -14.31 -15.21
CA VAL A 125 11.42 -15.29 -15.14
C VAL A 125 10.90 -16.72 -15.31
N PHE A 126 9.76 -17.04 -14.71
CA PHE A 126 9.11 -18.34 -14.86
C PHE A 126 8.77 -18.62 -16.34
N MET A 127 8.12 -17.66 -17.01
CA MET A 127 7.72 -17.82 -18.40
C MET A 127 8.92 -17.85 -19.35
N MET A 128 9.96 -17.03 -19.13
CA MET A 128 11.22 -17.11 -19.87
C MET A 128 11.81 -18.52 -19.80
N THR A 129 11.84 -19.10 -18.59
CA THR A 129 12.34 -20.47 -18.38
C THR A 129 11.49 -21.51 -19.11
N MET A 130 10.16 -21.41 -19.03
CA MET A 130 9.24 -22.34 -19.71
C MET A 130 9.32 -22.26 -21.23
N LEU A 131 9.61 -21.08 -21.78
CA LEU A 131 9.74 -20.84 -23.22
C LEU A 131 11.15 -21.14 -23.74
N GLY A 132 12.10 -21.50 -22.87
CA GLY A 132 13.49 -21.75 -23.24
C GLY A 132 14.26 -20.49 -23.64
N TRP A 133 13.84 -19.32 -23.14
CA TRP A 133 14.51 -18.05 -23.35
C TRP A 133 15.61 -17.81 -22.31
N ASP A 134 16.56 -16.94 -22.64
CA ASP A 134 17.52 -16.46 -21.66
C ASP A 134 16.81 -15.68 -20.56
N ILE A 135 17.23 -15.89 -19.32
CA ILE A 135 16.60 -15.31 -18.13
C ILE A 135 17.33 -14.05 -17.66
N LEU A 136 16.60 -13.15 -16.99
CA LEU A 136 17.19 -11.99 -16.34
C LEU A 136 18.16 -12.42 -15.22
N ALA A 137 19.38 -11.90 -15.27
CA ALA A 137 20.37 -12.14 -14.23
C ALA A 137 19.88 -11.61 -12.86
N PRO A 138 20.16 -12.31 -11.74
CA PRO A 138 19.73 -11.87 -10.41
C PRO A 138 20.16 -10.45 -10.05
N VAL A 139 21.32 -10.00 -10.52
CA VAL A 139 21.83 -8.65 -10.26
C VAL A 139 20.93 -7.55 -10.87
N ARG A 140 20.28 -7.83 -12.00
CA ARG A 140 19.33 -6.91 -12.66
C ARG A 140 18.05 -6.79 -11.85
N LEU A 141 17.53 -7.92 -11.37
CA LEU A 141 16.34 -7.96 -10.49
C LEU A 141 16.61 -7.29 -9.14
N LEU A 142 17.81 -7.50 -8.57
CA LEU A 142 18.22 -6.83 -7.33
C LEU A 142 18.33 -5.32 -7.50
N TRP A 143 18.84 -4.84 -8.64
CA TRP A 143 18.90 -3.42 -8.94
C TRP A 143 17.52 -2.78 -8.96
N ILE A 144 16.57 -3.43 -9.64
CA ILE A 144 15.18 -2.98 -9.70
C ILE A 144 14.56 -2.93 -8.30
N ASN A 145 14.56 -4.05 -7.58
CA ASN A 145 13.92 -4.15 -6.26
C ASN A 145 14.54 -3.25 -5.20
N LEU A 146 15.86 -3.13 -5.17
CA LEU A 146 16.56 -2.41 -4.09
C LEU A 146 16.77 -0.94 -4.41
N VAL A 147 17.03 -0.59 -5.67
CA VAL A 147 17.41 0.78 -6.03
C VAL A 147 16.23 1.50 -6.66
N THR A 148 15.62 0.93 -7.71
CA THR A 148 14.54 1.58 -8.45
C THR A 148 13.25 1.66 -7.63
N ASP A 149 12.85 0.57 -6.98
CA ASP A 149 11.54 0.46 -6.31
C ASP A 149 11.50 1.06 -4.89
N THR A 150 12.64 1.14 -4.21
CA THR A 150 12.71 1.62 -2.82
C THR A 150 12.23 3.07 -2.69
N LEU A 151 12.65 3.96 -3.59
CA LEU A 151 12.30 5.38 -3.48
C LEU A 151 10.80 5.62 -3.72
N PRO A 152 10.18 5.10 -4.81
CA PRO A 152 8.74 5.23 -5.02
C PRO A 152 7.92 4.58 -3.91
N ALA A 153 8.32 3.42 -3.39
CA ALA A 153 7.60 2.73 -2.31
C ALA A 153 7.58 3.55 -1.01
N ILE A 154 8.72 4.11 -0.60
CA ILE A 154 8.78 5.01 0.57
C ILE A 154 7.92 6.26 0.33
N ALA A 155 7.99 6.83 -0.88
CA ALA A 155 7.22 8.01 -1.23
C ALA A 155 5.70 7.77 -1.23
N LEU A 156 5.24 6.58 -1.65
CA LEU A 156 3.84 6.15 -1.52
C LEU A 156 3.42 6.03 -0.05
N GLY A 157 4.32 5.60 0.83
CA GLY A 157 4.08 5.52 2.28
C GLY A 157 3.75 6.88 2.93
N VAL A 158 4.26 7.98 2.36
CA VAL A 158 4.08 9.34 2.89
C VAL A 158 3.12 10.22 2.08
N GLU A 159 2.37 9.64 1.15
CA GLU A 159 1.36 10.36 0.37
C GLU A 159 0.37 11.14 1.27
N PRO A 160 -0.06 12.36 0.86
CA PRO A 160 -1.03 13.14 1.61
C PRO A 160 -2.38 12.44 1.79
N VAL A 161 -3.16 12.95 2.75
CA VAL A 161 -4.50 12.43 3.07
C VAL A 161 -5.42 12.59 1.86
N GLU A 162 -6.08 11.51 1.46
CA GLU A 162 -7.09 11.56 0.39
C GLU A 162 -8.37 12.29 0.82
N ASP A 163 -8.96 13.01 -0.13
CA ASP A 163 -10.22 13.71 0.08
C ASP A 163 -11.33 12.74 0.52
N GLY A 164 -11.98 13.05 1.63
CA GLY A 164 -13.11 12.28 2.13
C GLY A 164 -12.77 11.03 2.93
N ILE A 165 -11.50 10.82 3.33
CA ILE A 165 -11.09 9.67 4.16
C ILE A 165 -11.92 9.51 5.45
N MET A 166 -12.38 10.64 6.02
CA MET A 166 -13.21 10.67 7.24
C MET A 166 -14.70 10.41 6.98
N LYS A 167 -15.15 10.50 5.72
CA LYS A 167 -16.53 10.16 5.31
C LYS A 167 -16.72 8.65 5.15
N CYS A 168 -15.64 7.90 4.98
CA CYS A 168 -15.66 6.44 4.89
C CYS A 168 -15.99 5.82 6.27
N LYS A 169 -16.74 4.71 6.26
CA LYS A 169 -16.97 3.91 7.47
C LYS A 169 -15.66 3.25 7.93
N PRO A 170 -15.50 2.95 9.23
CA PRO A 170 -14.35 2.18 9.71
C PRO A 170 -14.25 0.83 9.00
N ARG A 171 -13.02 0.40 8.68
CA ARG A 171 -12.72 -0.83 7.91
C ARG A 171 -13.16 -2.14 8.56
N GLY A 172 -13.49 -2.13 9.86
CA GLY A 172 -13.81 -3.31 10.64
C GLY A 172 -12.58 -4.16 10.98
N LYS A 173 -12.72 -5.07 11.95
CA LYS A 173 -11.59 -5.87 12.49
C LYS A 173 -11.03 -6.90 11.50
N LYS A 174 -11.85 -7.40 10.58
CA LYS A 174 -11.48 -8.45 9.60
C LYS A 174 -10.81 -7.90 8.33
N SER A 175 -10.80 -6.59 8.14
CA SER A 175 -10.12 -5.96 7.00
C SER A 175 -8.60 -5.99 7.20
N ASN A 176 -7.89 -6.54 6.21
CA ASN A 176 -6.44 -6.56 6.13
C ASN A 176 -5.94 -5.67 4.98
N PHE A 177 -4.63 -5.60 4.77
CA PHE A 177 -4.04 -4.77 3.72
C PHE A 177 -4.39 -5.21 2.29
N PHE A 178 -4.83 -6.45 2.10
CA PHE A 178 -5.24 -7.02 0.80
C PHE A 178 -6.74 -6.83 0.50
N SER A 179 -7.49 -6.26 1.44
CA SER A 179 -8.94 -6.02 1.32
C SER A 179 -9.24 -4.84 0.39
N GLY A 180 -10.49 -4.74 -0.07
CA GLY A 180 -10.92 -3.64 -0.95
C GLY A 180 -10.38 -3.75 -2.37
N GLY A 181 -10.27 -4.97 -2.91
CA GLY A 181 -9.79 -5.19 -4.28
C GLY A 181 -8.26 -5.12 -4.44
N VAL A 182 -7.49 -4.82 -3.39
CA VAL A 182 -6.01 -4.79 -3.46
C VAL A 182 -5.46 -6.14 -3.92
N ALA A 183 -5.94 -7.27 -3.37
CA ALA A 183 -5.47 -8.61 -3.77
C ALA A 183 -5.67 -8.90 -5.27
N SER A 184 -6.87 -8.62 -5.79
CA SER A 184 -7.15 -8.81 -7.21
C SER A 184 -6.31 -7.87 -8.07
N SER A 185 -6.12 -6.63 -7.60
CA SER A 185 -5.28 -5.63 -8.26
C SER A 185 -3.82 -6.07 -8.36
N ILE A 186 -3.27 -6.65 -7.30
CA ILE A 186 -1.92 -7.20 -7.30
C ILE A 186 -1.75 -8.27 -8.38
N ILE A 187 -2.69 -9.21 -8.44
CA ILE A 187 -2.60 -10.34 -9.37
C ILE A 187 -2.69 -9.87 -10.82
N TYR A 188 -3.72 -9.08 -11.18
CA TYR A 188 -3.88 -8.70 -12.58
C TYR A 188 -2.80 -7.71 -13.05
N GLN A 189 -2.36 -6.78 -12.18
CA GLN A 189 -1.32 -5.81 -12.54
C GLN A 189 0.05 -6.48 -12.67
N GLY A 190 0.37 -7.44 -11.80
CA GLY A 190 1.57 -8.25 -11.96
C GLY A 190 1.55 -9.13 -13.22
N ILE A 191 0.41 -9.75 -13.55
CA ILE A 191 0.26 -10.49 -14.83
C ILE A 191 0.46 -9.56 -16.02
N LEU A 192 -0.13 -8.36 -15.98
CA LEU A 192 0.01 -7.37 -17.03
C LEU A 192 1.48 -6.95 -17.22
N GLU A 193 2.19 -6.67 -16.14
CA GLU A 193 3.62 -6.35 -16.15
C GLU A 193 4.42 -7.48 -16.81
N GLY A 194 4.22 -8.73 -16.37
CA GLY A 194 4.91 -9.88 -16.95
C GLY A 194 4.62 -10.05 -18.45
N VAL A 195 3.37 -9.90 -18.88
CA VAL A 195 2.99 -9.97 -20.30
C VAL A 195 3.67 -8.87 -21.12
N LEU A 196 3.72 -7.64 -20.62
CA LEU A 196 4.36 -6.53 -21.32
C LEU A 196 5.88 -6.72 -21.43
N VAL A 197 6.53 -7.21 -20.38
CA VAL A 197 7.98 -7.50 -20.38
C VAL A 197 8.33 -8.66 -21.31
N LEU A 198 7.56 -9.76 -21.25
CA LEU A 198 7.73 -10.89 -22.18
C LEU A 198 7.48 -10.48 -23.63
N GLY A 199 6.50 -9.60 -23.86
CA GLY A 199 6.23 -9.01 -25.17
C GLY A 199 7.39 -8.17 -25.67
N ALA A 200 8.00 -7.35 -24.80
CA ALA A 200 9.17 -6.56 -25.14
C ALA A 200 10.40 -7.43 -25.43
N TYR A 201 10.61 -8.50 -24.66
CA TYR A 201 11.65 -9.49 -24.94
C TYR A 201 11.45 -10.14 -26.32
N GLN A 202 10.25 -10.66 -26.57
CA GLN A 202 9.92 -11.31 -27.84
C GLN A 202 10.11 -10.36 -29.02
N PHE A 203 9.70 -9.10 -28.88
CA PHE A 203 9.92 -8.09 -29.91
C PHE A 203 11.39 -7.76 -30.09
N GLY A 204 12.17 -7.73 -29.00
CA GLY A 204 13.62 -7.53 -29.03
C GLY A 204 14.39 -8.62 -29.75
N LEU A 205 13.84 -9.84 -29.84
CA LEU A 205 14.39 -10.87 -30.73
C LEU A 205 14.22 -10.44 -32.21
N HIS A 206 13.10 -9.85 -32.60
CA HIS A 206 12.86 -9.49 -34.00
C HIS A 206 13.34 -8.09 -34.37
N VAL A 207 13.76 -7.27 -33.40
CA VAL A 207 14.16 -5.88 -33.58
C VAL A 207 15.37 -5.53 -32.71
N GLY A 208 16.47 -5.16 -33.35
CA GLY A 208 17.70 -4.78 -32.66
C GLY A 208 18.87 -4.53 -33.60
N LEU A 209 20.02 -4.19 -33.01
CA LEU A 209 21.27 -3.99 -33.75
C LEU A 209 21.86 -5.33 -34.19
N HIS A 210 21.58 -6.41 -33.45
CA HIS A 210 22.19 -7.72 -33.65
C HIS A 210 21.21 -8.81 -34.13
N ILE A 211 20.14 -8.46 -34.86
CA ILE A 211 19.14 -9.42 -35.35
C ILE A 211 19.79 -10.56 -36.18
N ASP A 212 20.82 -10.24 -36.96
CA ASP A 212 21.52 -11.21 -37.80
C ASP A 212 22.51 -12.09 -37.04
N ASN A 213 22.71 -11.85 -35.73
CA ASN A 213 23.63 -12.59 -34.88
C ASN A 213 22.89 -13.25 -33.70
N PRO A 214 22.54 -14.55 -33.82
CA PRO A 214 21.82 -15.28 -32.78
C PRO A 214 22.49 -15.26 -31.40
N ALA A 215 23.83 -15.11 -31.35
CA ALA A 215 24.56 -15.08 -30.09
C ALA A 215 24.42 -13.74 -29.32
N LEU A 216 24.08 -12.64 -30.01
CA LEU A 216 23.96 -11.30 -29.43
C LEU A 216 22.50 -10.81 -29.39
N GLN A 217 21.63 -11.35 -30.24
CA GLN A 217 20.20 -11.05 -30.32
C GLN A 217 19.48 -11.22 -28.96
N HIS A 218 19.81 -12.29 -28.22
CA HIS A 218 19.22 -12.51 -26.90
C HIS A 218 19.72 -11.50 -25.85
N GLY A 219 20.95 -10.99 -25.98
CA GLY A 219 21.46 -9.91 -25.12
C GLY A 219 20.68 -8.61 -25.29
N ASP A 220 20.35 -8.25 -26.53
CA ASP A 220 19.49 -7.12 -26.87
C ASP A 220 18.07 -7.29 -26.29
N ALA A 221 17.48 -8.47 -26.47
CA ALA A 221 16.15 -8.79 -25.92
C ALA A 221 16.13 -8.76 -24.38
N LEU A 222 17.18 -9.27 -23.72
CA LEU A 222 17.33 -9.22 -22.27
C LEU A 222 17.45 -7.79 -21.75
N THR A 223 18.20 -6.94 -22.46
CA THR A 223 18.31 -5.52 -22.12
C THR A 223 16.96 -4.83 -22.24
N MET A 224 16.24 -5.06 -23.33
CA MET A 224 14.88 -4.53 -23.52
C MET A 224 13.94 -4.98 -22.42
N ALA A 225 13.96 -6.27 -22.04
CA ALA A 225 13.14 -6.79 -20.95
C ALA A 225 13.48 -6.12 -19.61
N PHE A 226 14.77 -5.99 -19.30
CA PHE A 226 15.24 -5.33 -18.09
C PHE A 226 14.79 -3.86 -17.99
N LEU A 227 15.01 -3.08 -19.05
CA LEU A 227 14.63 -1.66 -19.11
C LEU A 227 13.11 -1.49 -19.13
N THR A 228 12.38 -2.37 -19.81
CA THR A 228 10.91 -2.38 -19.82
C THR A 228 10.36 -2.66 -18.44
N LEU A 229 10.89 -3.66 -17.74
CA LEU A 229 10.50 -4.00 -16.37
C LEU A 229 10.71 -2.80 -15.44
N GLY A 230 11.92 -2.22 -15.41
CA GLY A 230 12.21 -1.05 -14.58
C GLY A 230 11.32 0.16 -14.90
N LEU A 231 11.05 0.45 -16.18
CA LEU A 231 10.19 1.55 -16.57
C LEU A 231 8.71 1.30 -16.23
N ILE A 232 8.22 0.08 -16.45
CA ILE A 232 6.84 -0.31 -16.10
C ILE A 232 6.61 -0.13 -14.61
N GLN A 233 7.56 -0.53 -13.76
CA GLN A 233 7.42 -0.38 -12.31
C GLN A 233 7.31 1.08 -11.89
N LEU A 234 8.11 1.98 -12.49
CA LEU A 234 7.98 3.43 -12.24
C LEU A 234 6.60 3.97 -12.63
N PHE A 235 6.07 3.55 -13.79
CA PHE A 235 4.73 3.93 -14.20
C PHE A 235 3.63 3.26 -13.38
N HIS A 236 3.83 2.03 -12.93
CA HIS A 236 2.94 1.32 -12.04
C HIS A 236 2.90 1.99 -10.65
N ALA A 237 4.00 2.54 -10.15
CA ALA A 237 4.00 3.34 -8.93
C ALA A 237 3.04 4.55 -9.04
N ILE A 238 2.99 5.20 -10.22
CA ILE A 238 2.03 6.30 -10.49
C ILE A 238 0.58 5.77 -10.45
N ASN A 239 0.32 4.63 -11.09
CA ASN A 239 -0.98 3.96 -11.03
C ASN A 239 -1.39 3.60 -9.60
N SER A 240 -0.43 3.17 -8.78
CA SER A 240 -0.67 2.72 -7.39
C SER A 240 -0.93 3.87 -6.42
N LYS A 241 -0.79 5.14 -6.84
CA LYS A 241 -1.17 6.32 -6.03
C LYS A 241 -2.63 6.32 -5.61
N TYR A 242 -3.50 5.73 -6.41
CA TYR A 242 -4.94 5.66 -6.15
C TYR A 242 -5.45 4.26 -6.40
N LEU A 243 -6.09 3.65 -5.40
CA LEU A 243 -6.56 2.26 -5.51
C LEU A 243 -7.69 2.12 -6.56
N HIS A 244 -8.72 2.98 -6.47
CA HIS A 244 -9.89 2.93 -7.36
C HIS A 244 -10.05 4.19 -8.23
N GLN A 245 -9.42 5.30 -7.83
CA GLN A 245 -9.55 6.56 -8.53
C GLN A 245 -8.57 6.64 -9.71
N SER A 246 -8.91 7.49 -10.69
CA SER A 246 -8.04 7.77 -11.82
C SER A 246 -6.84 8.62 -11.41
N ILE A 247 -5.69 8.37 -12.03
CA ILE A 247 -4.50 9.23 -11.92
C ILE A 247 -4.66 10.59 -12.64
N PHE A 248 -5.66 10.77 -13.50
CA PHE A 248 -5.89 12.04 -14.20
C PHE A 248 -6.66 13.04 -13.31
N ARG A 249 -6.09 13.35 -12.14
CA ARG A 249 -6.64 14.27 -11.16
C ARG A 249 -5.69 15.44 -10.93
N LYS A 250 -6.27 16.58 -10.51
CA LYS A 250 -5.53 17.81 -10.23
C LYS A 250 -4.38 17.62 -9.22
N HIS A 251 -4.52 16.69 -8.29
CA HIS A 251 -3.59 16.50 -7.18
C HIS A 251 -2.60 15.34 -7.36
N THR A 252 -2.61 14.64 -8.50
CA THR A 252 -1.75 13.46 -8.72
C THR A 252 -0.27 13.78 -8.55
N PHE A 253 0.19 14.92 -9.07
CA PHE A 253 1.59 15.36 -8.98
C PHE A 253 1.80 16.43 -7.90
N SER A 254 0.90 16.53 -6.91
CA SER A 254 1.04 17.50 -5.82
C SER A 254 2.14 17.14 -4.81
N ASN A 255 2.41 15.84 -4.64
CA ASN A 255 3.46 15.34 -3.76
C ASN A 255 4.84 15.43 -4.43
N LYS A 256 5.61 16.47 -4.08
CA LYS A 256 6.96 16.69 -4.61
C LYS A 256 7.94 15.56 -4.27
N TRP A 257 7.78 14.90 -3.12
CA TRP A 257 8.64 13.78 -2.73
C TRP A 257 8.44 12.58 -3.65
N PHE A 258 7.18 12.23 -3.95
CA PHE A 258 6.86 11.18 -4.90
C PHE A 258 7.37 11.48 -6.31
N ASN A 259 7.15 12.70 -6.80
CA ASN A 259 7.63 13.09 -8.12
C ASN A 259 9.17 13.03 -8.19
N GLY A 260 9.86 13.51 -7.16
CA GLY A 260 11.31 13.43 -7.05
C GLY A 260 11.81 11.99 -7.01
N ALA A 261 11.14 11.11 -6.25
CA ALA A 261 11.47 9.69 -6.20
C ALA A 261 11.35 9.02 -7.58
N ILE A 262 10.28 9.29 -8.34
CA ILE A 262 10.11 8.76 -9.70
C ILE A 262 11.20 9.28 -10.64
N ILE A 263 11.49 10.58 -10.61
CA ILE A 263 12.52 11.19 -11.48
C ILE A 263 13.90 10.62 -11.15
N ILE A 264 14.28 10.56 -9.88
CA ILE A 264 15.57 10.02 -9.44
C ILE A 264 15.68 8.54 -9.85
N SER A 265 14.63 7.76 -9.61
CA SER A 265 14.64 6.33 -9.95
C SER A 265 14.70 6.12 -11.47
N ALA A 266 14.03 6.96 -12.27
CA ALA A 266 14.14 6.95 -13.73
C ALA A 266 15.56 7.29 -14.19
N LEU A 267 16.20 8.32 -13.61
CA LEU A 267 17.57 8.69 -13.93
C LEU A 267 18.56 7.58 -13.56
N VAL A 268 18.38 6.96 -12.39
CA VAL A 268 19.21 5.83 -11.94
C VAL A 268 18.99 4.62 -12.84
N MET A 269 17.76 4.38 -13.31
CA MET A 269 17.47 3.33 -14.28
C MET A 269 18.13 3.62 -15.63
N SER A 270 18.08 4.84 -16.16
CA SER A 270 18.80 5.20 -17.39
C SER A 270 20.32 5.13 -17.23
N ALA A 271 20.85 5.34 -16.03
CA ALA A 271 22.29 5.31 -15.78
C ALA A 271 22.92 3.91 -15.98
N VAL A 272 22.12 2.85 -16.05
CA VAL A 272 22.62 1.48 -16.33
C VAL A 272 23.21 1.34 -17.73
N GLU A 273 22.86 2.24 -18.66
CA GLU A 273 23.42 2.30 -20.02
C GLU A 273 24.78 3.02 -20.09
N LEU A 274 25.25 3.61 -18.98
CA LEU A 274 26.59 4.21 -18.96
C LEU A 274 27.66 3.12 -19.16
N PRO A 275 28.76 3.39 -19.90
CA PRO A 275 29.77 2.38 -20.26
C PRO A 275 30.41 1.61 -19.09
N PHE A 276 30.41 2.21 -17.90
CA PHE A 276 30.87 1.54 -16.69
C PHE A 276 29.84 0.52 -16.16
N MET A 277 28.55 0.87 -16.21
CA MET A 277 27.44 0.06 -15.70
C MET A 277 27.09 -1.08 -16.66
N THR A 278 27.17 -0.87 -17.97
CA THR A 278 26.88 -1.93 -18.97
C THR A 278 27.75 -3.16 -18.78
N ARG A 279 29.01 -2.98 -18.36
CA ARG A 279 29.92 -4.09 -18.01
C ARG A 279 29.52 -4.84 -16.75
N PHE A 280 28.95 -4.16 -15.78
CA PHE A 280 28.55 -4.77 -14.50
C PHE A 280 27.23 -5.54 -14.64
N PHE A 281 26.30 -5.03 -15.44
CA PHE A 281 24.99 -5.63 -15.64
C PHE A 281 24.88 -6.49 -16.91
N ASP A 282 25.95 -6.57 -17.71
CA ASP A 282 25.98 -7.28 -19.00
C ASP A 282 24.86 -6.81 -19.95
N ILE A 283 24.77 -5.49 -20.11
CA ILE A 283 23.72 -4.80 -20.87
C ILE A 283 24.27 -4.38 -22.24
N THR A 284 23.44 -4.51 -23.27
CA THR A 284 23.76 -4.04 -24.63
C THR A 284 23.18 -2.65 -24.89
N GLU A 285 23.76 -1.90 -25.82
CA GLU A 285 23.23 -0.58 -26.18
C GLU A 285 21.95 -0.73 -27.01
N LEU A 286 20.89 -0.01 -26.64
CA LEU A 286 19.63 0.01 -27.39
C LEU A 286 19.62 1.12 -28.44
N ASN A 287 19.10 0.79 -29.63
CA ASN A 287 18.79 1.79 -30.63
C ASN A 287 17.45 2.50 -30.36
N GLY A 288 17.14 3.53 -31.14
CA GLY A 288 15.92 4.32 -30.95
C GLY A 288 14.61 3.54 -31.13
N ALA A 289 14.58 2.50 -31.97
CA ALA A 289 13.40 1.66 -32.16
C ALA A 289 13.13 0.76 -30.94
N GLN A 290 14.19 0.19 -30.37
CA GLN A 290 14.10 -0.61 -29.14
C GLN A 290 13.65 0.25 -27.96
N TRP A 291 14.19 1.47 -27.83
CA TRP A 291 13.72 2.45 -26.85
C TRP A 291 12.25 2.84 -27.03
N ALA A 292 11.78 2.99 -28.27
CA ALA A 292 10.37 3.27 -28.52
C ALA A 292 9.47 2.14 -28.00
N VAL A 293 9.88 0.87 -28.17
CA VAL A 293 9.14 -0.29 -27.64
C VAL A 293 9.10 -0.28 -26.12
N VAL A 294 10.25 -0.04 -25.47
CA VAL A 294 10.35 0.09 -23.99
C VAL A 294 9.38 1.16 -23.48
N LEU A 295 9.39 2.35 -24.09
CA LEU A 295 8.51 3.47 -23.73
C LEU A 295 7.04 3.15 -23.96
N ILE A 296 6.70 2.53 -25.10
CA ILE A 296 5.32 2.14 -25.42
C ILE A 296 4.80 1.11 -24.43
N ALA A 297 5.60 0.08 -24.11
CA ALA A 297 5.23 -0.95 -23.13
C ALA A 297 4.99 -0.32 -21.74
N GLY A 298 5.86 0.61 -21.34
CA GLY A 298 5.64 1.41 -20.14
C GLY A 298 4.32 2.18 -20.16
N LEU A 299 4.04 2.93 -21.23
CA LEU A 299 2.79 3.70 -21.36
C LEU A 299 1.55 2.80 -21.37
N CYS A 300 1.64 1.60 -21.96
CA CYS A 300 0.56 0.61 -21.92
C CYS A 300 0.18 0.24 -20.48
N MET A 301 1.13 0.17 -19.55
CA MET A 301 0.83 -0.08 -18.14
C MET A 301 -0.10 0.99 -17.56
N ILE A 302 0.15 2.27 -17.86
CA ILE A 302 -0.73 3.38 -17.43
C ILE A 302 -2.10 3.25 -18.07
N LEU A 303 -2.15 3.11 -19.39
CA LEU A 303 -3.39 3.12 -20.15
C LEU A 303 -4.31 1.97 -19.76
N ILE A 304 -3.79 0.75 -19.68
CA ILE A 304 -4.59 -0.44 -19.38
C ILE A 304 -5.13 -0.38 -17.96
N VAL A 305 -4.32 0.00 -16.97
CA VAL A 305 -4.77 0.11 -15.57
C VAL A 305 -5.84 1.21 -15.42
N GLU A 306 -5.70 2.34 -16.11
CA GLU A 306 -6.72 3.39 -16.09
C GLU A 306 -8.04 2.97 -16.73
N ILE A 307 -7.98 2.20 -17.83
CA ILE A 307 -9.17 1.59 -18.46
C ILE A 307 -9.86 0.64 -17.47
N VAL A 308 -9.10 -0.25 -16.81
CA VAL A 308 -9.67 -1.18 -15.82
C VAL A 308 -10.35 -0.40 -14.69
N LYS A 309 -9.66 0.56 -14.08
CA LYS A 309 -10.23 1.39 -13.01
C LYS A 309 -11.46 2.18 -13.48
N PHE A 310 -11.51 2.63 -14.74
CA PHE A 310 -12.68 3.29 -15.30
C PHE A 310 -13.91 2.38 -15.29
N PHE A 311 -13.76 1.12 -15.72
CA PHE A 311 -14.84 0.15 -15.70
C PHE A 311 -15.22 -0.27 -14.27
N GLU A 312 -14.27 -0.43 -13.36
CA GLU A 312 -14.55 -0.73 -11.95
C GLU A 312 -15.40 0.35 -11.29
N ARG A 313 -15.06 1.63 -11.51
CA ARG A 313 -15.84 2.77 -11.02
C ARG A 313 -17.26 2.78 -11.58
N ARG A 314 -17.42 2.47 -12.88
CA ARG A 314 -18.73 2.43 -13.54
C ARG A 314 -19.58 1.25 -13.06
N ALA A 315 -18.96 0.12 -12.72
CA ALA A 315 -19.61 -1.05 -12.17
C ALA A 315 -20.00 -0.92 -10.68
N GLY A 316 -19.68 0.22 -10.03
CA GLY A 316 -20.05 0.48 -8.63
C GLY A 316 -19.21 -0.29 -7.61
N LYS A 317 -18.09 -0.91 -8.03
CA LYS A 317 -17.10 -1.47 -7.10
C LYS A 317 -16.37 -0.29 -6.45
N ARG A 318 -16.62 -0.08 -5.15
CA ARG A 318 -15.96 0.91 -4.30
C ARG A 318 -14.99 0.23 -3.35
#